data_AF-A0A918ZXL0-F1
#
_entry.id   AF-A0A918ZXL0-F1
#
_cell.length_a   1.000
_cell.length_b   1.000
_cell.length_c   1.000
_cell.angle_alpha   90.00
_cell.angle_beta   90.00
_cell.angle_gamma   90.00
#
_symmetry.space_group_name_H-M   'P 1'
#
loop_
_entity.id
_entity.type
_entity.pdbx_description
1 polymer ?
#
loop_
_entity_poly.entity_id
_entity_poly.type
_entity_poly.pdbx_seq_one_letter_code
_entity_poly.pdbx_strand_id
1 'polypeptide(L)'
;MTAADRPRRLLDEATDIVAIVGGVTHDRARAVLRAMSAHTHIKEPHVAELVVEWAVSGRLPADLRRELRLQLDTGRGAPAAEPVAP
;
A
#
# COMPACT_ATOMS: atom_id res chain seq x y z
N MET A 1 -2.75 22.82 -11.30
CA MET A 1 -2.86 21.59 -10.48
C MET A 1 -3.09 22.03 -9.04
N THR A 2 -4.28 21.80 -8.49
CA THR A 2 -4.71 22.31 -7.17
C THR A 2 -4.24 21.39 -6.04
N ALA A 3 -3.90 21.97 -4.89
CA ALA A 3 -3.37 21.27 -3.71
C ALA A 3 -4.26 20.13 -3.17
N ALA A 4 -5.52 20.08 -3.57
CA ALA A 4 -6.48 19.04 -3.20
C ALA A 4 -6.19 17.65 -3.80
N ASP A 5 -5.39 17.55 -4.87
CA ASP A 5 -5.11 16.25 -5.53
C ASP A 5 -3.94 15.48 -4.89
N ARG A 6 -3.13 16.16 -4.08
CA ARG A 6 -1.93 15.59 -3.45
C ARG A 6 -2.19 14.30 -2.65
N PRO A 7 -3.19 14.24 -1.74
CA PRO A 7 -3.43 13.01 -0.97
C PRO A 7 -3.87 11.84 -1.86
N ARG A 8 -4.62 12.11 -2.95
CA ARG A 8 -5.04 11.08 -3.90
C ARG A 8 -3.86 10.53 -4.69
N ARG A 9 -2.98 11.40 -5.17
CA ARG A 9 -1.74 11.03 -5.87
C ARG A 9 -0.83 10.16 -5.02
N LEU A 10 -0.59 10.56 -3.77
CA LEU A 10 0.22 9.78 -2.84
C LEU A 10 -0.37 8.41 -2.57
N LEU A 11 -1.71 8.33 -2.47
CA LEU A 11 -2.39 7.05 -2.27
C LEU A 11 -2.21 6.12 -3.48
N ASP A 12 -2.39 6.64 -4.69
CA ASP A 12 -2.21 5.86 -5.91
C ASP A 12 -0.74 5.39 -6.04
N GLU A 13 0.24 6.27 -5.78
CA GLU A 13 1.67 5.94 -5.83
C GLU A 13 2.10 4.94 -4.76
N ALA A 14 1.62 5.10 -3.52
CA ALA A 14 1.84 4.12 -2.45
C ALA A 14 1.22 2.76 -2.81
N THR A 15 0.11 2.76 -3.53
CA THR A 15 -0.55 1.52 -3.96
C THR A 15 0.32 0.77 -4.97
N ASP A 16 0.88 1.48 -5.96
CA ASP A 16 1.81 0.89 -6.92
C ASP A 16 3.08 0.34 -6.25
N ILE A 17 3.66 1.08 -5.30
CA ILE A 17 4.84 0.63 -4.53
C ILE A 17 4.52 -0.67 -3.78
N VAL A 18 3.39 -0.73 -3.07
CA VAL A 18 3.00 -1.94 -2.32
C VAL A 18 2.68 -3.10 -3.26
N ALA A 19 2.06 -2.85 -4.41
CA ALA A 19 1.79 -3.87 -5.42
C ALA A 19 3.09 -4.49 -5.96
N ILE A 20 4.08 -3.66 -6.29
CA ILE A 20 5.38 -4.09 -6.82
C ILE A 20 6.16 -4.86 -5.74
N VAL A 21 6.28 -4.31 -4.52
CA VAL A 21 7.07 -4.95 -3.46
C VAL A 21 6.39 -6.22 -2.92
N GLY A 22 5.07 -6.21 -2.83
CA GLY A 22 4.28 -7.34 -2.37
C GLY A 22 4.05 -8.42 -3.43
N GLY A 23 4.24 -8.11 -4.70
CA GLY A 23 3.84 -8.99 -5.81
C GLY A 23 2.32 -9.24 -5.83
N VAL A 24 1.52 -8.24 -5.46
CA VAL A 24 0.06 -8.33 -5.35
C VAL A 24 -0.63 -7.42 -6.36
N THR A 25 -1.92 -7.65 -6.61
CA THR A 25 -2.73 -6.78 -7.47
C THR A 25 -2.93 -5.39 -6.84
N HIS A 26 -3.19 -4.39 -7.69
CA HIS A 26 -3.43 -3.01 -7.26
C HIS A 26 -4.60 -2.90 -6.26
N ASP A 27 -5.70 -3.64 -6.48
CA ASP A 27 -6.84 -3.67 -5.54
C ASP A 27 -6.43 -4.23 -4.16
N ARG A 28 -5.62 -5.29 -4.15
CA ARG A 28 -5.10 -5.85 -2.90
C ARG A 28 -4.16 -4.88 -2.20
N ALA A 29 -3.24 -4.24 -2.92
CA ALA A 29 -2.36 -3.22 -2.35
C ALA A 29 -3.17 -2.05 -1.73
N ARG A 30 -4.26 -1.63 -2.38
CA ARG A 30 -5.16 -0.60 -1.86
C ARG A 30 -5.86 -1.05 -0.57
N ALA A 31 -6.26 -2.32 -0.51
CA ALA A 31 -6.83 -2.91 0.71
C ALA A 31 -5.79 -2.99 1.84
N VAL A 32 -4.52 -3.31 1.53
CA VAL A 32 -3.41 -3.34 2.50
C VAL A 32 -3.17 -1.95 3.09
N LEU A 33 -3.12 -0.89 2.28
CA LEU A 33 -2.96 0.48 2.78
C LEU A 33 -4.09 0.91 3.71
N ARG A 34 -5.34 0.57 3.37
CA ARG A 34 -6.50 0.81 4.25
C ARG A 34 -6.41 0.04 5.57
N ALA A 35 -6.02 -1.23 5.52
CA ALA A 35 -5.85 -2.06 6.72
C ALA A 35 -4.73 -1.51 7.63
N MET A 36 -3.61 -1.07 7.05
CA MET A 36 -2.52 -0.43 7.78
C MET A 36 -2.97 0.85 8.47
N SER A 37 -3.74 1.70 7.77
CA SER A 37 -4.32 2.93 8.34
C SER A 37 -5.25 2.61 9.52
N ALA A 38 -6.12 1.60 9.36
CA ALA A 38 -7.05 1.19 10.41
C ALA A 38 -6.35 0.63 11.65
N HIS A 39 -5.32 -0.21 11.48
CA HIS A 39 -4.62 -0.84 12.62
C HIS A 39 -3.62 0.09 13.31
N THR A 40 -3.00 1.01 12.58
CA THR A 40 -2.04 1.96 13.18
C THR A 40 -2.69 3.23 13.72
N HIS A 41 -3.99 3.43 13.47
CA HIS A 41 -4.72 4.69 13.73
C HIS A 41 -4.11 5.92 13.05
N ILE A 42 -3.27 5.71 12.03
CA ILE A 42 -2.67 6.77 11.22
C ILE A 42 -3.62 7.08 10.07
N LYS A 43 -3.79 8.37 9.77
CA LYS A 43 -4.61 8.81 8.63
C LYS A 43 -4.06 8.22 7.32
N GLU A 44 -4.94 7.71 6.47
CA GLU A 44 -4.60 7.07 5.20
C GLU A 44 -3.62 7.88 4.31
N PRO A 45 -3.76 9.22 4.14
CA PRO A 45 -2.80 10.00 3.36
C PRO A 45 -1.40 10.05 3.96
N HIS A 46 -1.30 9.99 5.29
CA HIS A 46 -0.01 9.98 5.98
C HIS A 46 0.64 8.60 5.92
N VAL A 47 -0.14 7.52 5.95
CA VAL A 47 0.37 6.18 5.64
C VAL A 47 0.93 6.14 4.22
N ALA A 48 0.20 6.69 3.25
CA ALA A 48 0.64 6.75 1.86
C ALA A 48 1.96 7.52 1.71
N GLU A 49 2.08 8.69 2.35
CA GLU A 49 3.32 9.47 2.38
C GLU A 49 4.49 8.66 2.95
N LEU A 50 4.30 7.95 4.07
CA LEU A 50 5.34 7.12 4.68
C LEU A 50 5.76 5.94 3.80
N VAL A 51 4.84 5.39 3.01
CA VAL A 51 5.13 4.31 2.05
C VAL A 51 5.90 4.84 0.83
N VAL A 52 5.55 6.01 0.32
CA VAL A 52 6.29 6.68 -0.77
C VAL A 52 7.70 7.03 -0.31
N GLU A 53 7.83 7.63 0.88
CA GLU A 53 9.14 7.92 1.49
C GLU A 53 9.96 6.65 1.73
N TRP A 54 9.31 5.52 2.09
CA TRP A 54 9.99 4.24 2.23
C TRP A 54 10.58 3.74 0.91
N ALA A 55 9.91 3.92 -0.22
CA ALA A 55 10.44 3.52 -1.53
C ALA A 55 11.74 4.27 -1.89
N VAL A 56 11.85 5.54 -1.47
CA VAL A 56 13.04 6.36 -1.73
C VAL A 56 14.14 6.13 -0.68
N SER A 57 13.77 6.08 0.60
CA SER A 57 14.72 6.09 1.72
C SER A 57 15.06 4.70 2.28
N GLY A 58 14.30 3.67 1.90
CA GLY A 58 14.38 2.33 2.46
C GLY A 58 13.95 2.22 3.92
N ARG A 59 13.47 3.32 4.54
CA ARG A 59 13.07 3.36 5.95
C ARG A 59 11.55 3.47 6.09
N LEU A 60 10.95 2.43 6.68
CA LEU A 60 9.54 2.42 7.07
C LEU A 60 9.47 2.28 8.60
N PRO A 61 8.57 3.02 9.30
CA PRO A 61 8.36 2.85 10.72
C PRO A 61 8.09 1.39 11.09
N ALA A 62 8.62 0.94 12.24
CA ALA A 62 8.59 -0.47 12.63
C ALA A 62 7.17 -1.04 12.70
N ASP A 63 6.20 -0.26 13.18
CA ASP A 63 4.79 -0.64 13.27
C ASP A 63 4.18 -0.85 11.89
N LEU A 64 4.37 0.11 10.98
CA LEU A 64 3.90 0.01 9.59
C LEU A 64 4.57 -1.13 8.84
N ARG A 65 5.87 -1.35 9.06
CA ARG A 65 6.61 -2.46 8.43
C ARG A 65 6.11 -3.83 8.91
N ARG A 66 5.80 -3.96 10.19
CA ARG A 66 5.22 -5.17 10.77
C ARG A 66 3.85 -5.42 10.16
N GLU A 67 3.01 -4.40 10.13
CA GLU A 67 1.64 -4.50 9.60
C GLU A 67 1.63 -4.80 8.11
N LEU A 68 2.46 -4.11 7.30
CA LEU A 68 2.62 -4.37 5.88
C LEU A 68 2.98 -5.84 5.63
N ARG A 69 3.95 -6.38 6.38
CA ARG A 69 4.36 -7.77 6.26
C ARG A 69 3.23 -8.73 6.61
N LEU A 70 2.53 -8.50 7.73
CA LEU A 70 1.38 -9.30 8.15
C LEU A 70 0.29 -9.35 7.07
N GLN A 71 -0.06 -8.19 6.49
CA GLN A 71 -1.11 -8.08 5.48
C GLN A 71 -0.73 -8.72 4.13
N LEU A 72 0.55 -8.63 3.75
CA LEU A 72 1.08 -9.30 2.56
C LEU A 72 1.16 -10.81 2.73
N ASP A 73 1.61 -11.30 3.89
CA ASP A 73 1.66 -12.73 4.21
C ASP A 73 0.25 -13.35 4.27
N THR A 74 -0.73 -12.62 4.81
CA THR A 74 -2.14 -13.05 4.85
C THR A 74 -2.75 -13.14 3.44
N GLY A 75 -2.29 -12.32 2.49
CA GLY A 75 -2.81 -12.27 1.12
C GLY A 75 -2.21 -13.32 0.17
N ARG A 76 -1.11 -13.97 0.56
CA ARG A 76 -0.41 -14.97 -0.28
C ARG A 76 -1.17 -16.29 -0.47
N GLY A 77 -2.32 -16.44 0.21
CA GLY A 77 -3.17 -17.63 0.17
C GLY A 77 -4.18 -17.72 -0.98
N ALA A 78 -4.21 -16.77 -1.92
CA ALA A 78 -5.09 -16.83 -3.08
C ALA A 78 -4.28 -16.83 -4.39
N PRO A 79 -4.39 -17.86 -5.24
CA PRO A 79 -3.76 -17.85 -6.55
C PRO A 79 -4.36 -16.73 -7.40
N ALA A 80 -3.49 -16.14 -8.22
CA ALA A 80 -3.76 -15.04 -9.12
C ALA A 80 -5.12 -15.16 -9.82
N ALA A 81 -5.92 -14.10 -9.73
CA ALA A 81 -7.02 -13.88 -10.64
C ALA A 81 -6.46 -13.94 -12.07
N GLU A 82 -6.99 -14.89 -12.83
CA GLU A 82 -6.61 -15.24 -14.19
C GLU A 82 -6.66 -14.01 -15.13
N PRO A 83 -5.80 -13.94 -16.15
CA PRO A 83 -5.83 -12.85 -17.12
C PRO A 83 -7.11 -12.98 -17.95
N VAL A 84 -8.04 -12.06 -17.74
CA VAL A 84 -9.18 -11.88 -18.66
C VAL A 84 -8.64 -11.36 -19.99
N ALA A 85 -8.51 -12.27 -20.96
CA ALA A 85 -8.34 -11.95 -22.38
C ALA A 85 -9.73 -11.93 -23.05
N PRO A 86 -9.94 -11.07 -24.07
CA PRO A 86 -11.26 -10.80 -24.66
C PRO A 86 -11.88 -11.99 -25.42
#